data_AF-A0A958A2Z1-F1
#
_entry.id   AF-A0A958A2Z1-F1
#
_cell.length_a   1.000
_cell.length_b   1.000
_cell.length_c   1.000
_cell.angle_alpha   90.00
_cell.angle_beta   90.00
_cell.angle_gamma   90.00
#
_symmetry.space_group_name_H-M   'P 1'
#
loop_
_entity.id
_entity.type
_entity.pdbx_description
1 polymer ?
#
loop_
_entity_poly.entity_id
_entity_poly.type
_entity_poly.pdbx_seq_one_letter_code
_entity_poly.pdbx_strand_id
1 'polypeptide(L)'
;MSIPSTAENSTVLACDLTAIEMEQREQHIMETKRLFSLVQEARELPDGYALRLPNDTDTILSTAGFIVQERKCCPFIHFALELEAENGPLWLRLTGRDGVKPVLQAEFGEHL
;
A
#
# COMPACT_ATOMS: atom_id res chain seq x y z
N MET A 1 -31.16 -22.74 21.16
CA MET A 1 -29.89 -23.26 20.60
C MET A 1 -30.09 -23.39 19.11
N SER A 2 -29.38 -22.57 18.32
CA SER A 2 -29.10 -22.73 16.87
C SER A 2 -28.61 -21.38 16.35
N ILE A 3 -27.32 -21.28 16.03
CA ILE A 3 -26.73 -20.26 15.15
C ILE A 3 -26.14 -21.04 13.98
N PRO A 4 -26.43 -20.64 12.73
CA PRO A 4 -25.35 -20.37 11.77
C PRO A 4 -25.72 -19.16 10.89
N SER A 5 -24.85 -18.47 10.15
CA SER A 5 -23.42 -18.55 9.88
C SER A 5 -23.05 -17.13 9.45
N THR A 6 -22.06 -16.50 10.08
CA THR A 6 -21.53 -15.22 9.58
C THR A 6 -20.80 -15.54 8.29
N ALA A 7 -21.31 -15.05 7.16
CA ALA A 7 -20.62 -15.15 5.88
C ALA A 7 -19.24 -14.51 6.03
N GLU A 8 -18.22 -15.36 6.15
CA GLU A 8 -16.82 -14.97 6.17
C GLU A 8 -16.52 -14.41 4.78
N ASN A 9 -16.50 -13.09 4.67
CA ASN A 9 -16.15 -12.40 3.44
C ASN A 9 -14.64 -12.54 3.23
N SER A 10 -14.20 -13.72 2.82
CA SER A 10 -12.83 -14.04 2.46
C SER A 10 -12.48 -13.32 1.16
N THR A 11 -12.19 -12.03 1.25
CA THR A 11 -11.62 -11.27 0.13
C THR A 11 -10.37 -12.00 -0.32
N VAL A 12 -10.28 -12.33 -1.61
CA VAL A 12 -9.07 -12.94 -2.16
C VAL A 12 -7.90 -11.97 -1.92
N LEU A 13 -6.80 -12.48 -1.37
CA LEU A 13 -5.56 -11.72 -1.19
C LEU A 13 -4.80 -11.68 -2.52
N ALA A 14 -5.37 -11.01 -3.51
CA ALA A 14 -4.78 -10.83 -4.82
C ALA A 14 -5.16 -9.45 -5.36
N CYS A 15 -4.20 -8.77 -5.97
CA CYS A 15 -4.44 -7.48 -6.59
C CYS A 15 -5.24 -7.66 -7.89
N ASP A 16 -6.34 -6.92 -8.01
CA ASP A 16 -7.16 -6.83 -9.20
C ASP A 16 -6.65 -5.70 -10.09
N LEU A 17 -5.69 -6.04 -10.95
CA LEU A 17 -5.16 -5.11 -11.95
C LEU A 17 -6.24 -4.61 -12.92
N THR A 18 -7.39 -5.29 -13.01
CA THR A 18 -8.51 -4.84 -13.84
C THR A 18 -9.29 -3.68 -13.26
N ALA A 19 -9.13 -3.42 -11.96
CA ALA A 19 -9.73 -2.27 -11.28
C ALA A 19 -9.11 -0.92 -11.69
N ILE A 20 -7.96 -0.94 -12.37
CA ILE A 20 -7.33 0.23 -12.98
C ILE A 20 -7.56 0.16 -14.50
N GLU A 21 -8.11 1.24 -15.06
CA GLU A 21 -8.32 1.40 -16.49
C GLU A 21 -7.02 1.13 -17.26
N MET A 22 -7.10 0.38 -18.36
CA MET A 22 -5.93 -0.07 -19.12
C MET A 22 -4.96 1.07 -19.48
N GLU A 23 -5.49 2.22 -19.89
CA GLU A 23 -4.71 3.41 -20.26
C GLU A 23 -3.96 4.02 -19.06
N GLN A 24 -4.45 3.81 -17.84
CA GLN A 24 -3.85 4.31 -16.61
C GLN A 24 -2.88 3.31 -15.96
N ARG A 25 -2.85 2.04 -16.40
CA ARG A 25 -2.02 1.00 -15.77
C ARG A 25 -0.53 1.26 -15.94
N GLU A 26 -0.10 1.62 -17.14
CA GLU A 26 1.32 1.90 -17.40
C GLU A 26 1.80 3.08 -16.55
N GLN A 27 1.01 4.15 -16.52
CA GLN A 27 1.29 5.32 -15.68
C GLN A 27 1.32 4.95 -14.20
N HIS A 28 0.37 4.15 -13.73
CA HIS A 28 0.32 3.66 -12.34
C HIS A 28 1.55 2.84 -11.96
N ILE A 29 1.98 1.91 -12.83
CA ILE A 29 3.19 1.11 -12.61
C ILE A 29 4.43 2.00 -12.56
N MET A 30 4.55 2.97 -13.48
CA MET A 30 5.67 3.89 -13.51
C MET A 30 5.72 4.78 -12.26
N GLU A 31 4.58 5.33 -11.85
CA GLU A 31 4.50 6.20 -10.68
C GLU A 31 4.76 5.42 -9.39
N THR A 32 4.26 4.18 -9.29
CA THR A 32 4.56 3.29 -8.17
C THR A 32 6.06 3.01 -8.08
N LYS A 33 6.72 2.65 -9.20
CA LYS A 33 8.18 2.45 -9.23
C LYS A 33 8.95 3.72 -8.85
N ARG A 34 8.50 4.88 -9.32
CA ARG A 34 9.09 6.17 -8.96
C ARG A 34 8.93 6.44 -7.46
N LEU A 35 7.74 6.25 -6.90
CA LEU A 35 7.49 6.49 -5.49
C LEU A 35 8.36 5.59 -4.61
N PHE A 36 8.42 4.30 -4.93
CA PHE A 36 9.22 3.36 -4.13
C PHE A 36 10.73 3.59 -4.28
N SER A 37 11.21 4.16 -5.39
CA SER A 37 12.63 4.54 -5.51
C SER A 37 13.02 5.73 -4.62
N LEU A 38 12.04 6.46 -4.08
CA LEU A 38 12.25 7.52 -3.08
C LEU A 38 12.34 6.99 -1.65
N VAL A 39 12.10 5.69 -1.40
CA VAL A 39 12.15 5.11 -0.06
C VAL A 39 13.55 5.28 0.52
N GLN A 40 13.62 5.98 1.65
CA GLN A 40 14.86 6.25 2.38
C GLN A 40 15.13 5.22 3.48
N GLU A 41 14.09 4.51 3.91
CA GLU A 41 14.15 3.46 4.92
C GLU A 41 12.89 2.60 4.82
N ALA A 42 13.05 1.28 4.88
CA ALA A 42 11.95 0.34 5.04
C ALA A 42 12.07 -0.38 6.39
N ARG A 43 10.98 -0.39 7.16
CA ARG A 43 10.86 -1.13 8.42
C ARG A 43 9.87 -2.26 8.25
N GLU A 44 10.31 -3.47 8.54
CA GLU A 44 9.41 -4.61 8.66
C GLU A 44 8.53 -4.47 9.92
N LEU A 45 7.23 -4.68 9.74
CA LEU A 45 6.26 -4.83 10.82
C LEU A 45 5.78 -6.29 10.88
N PRO A 46 5.15 -6.74 11.98
CA PRO A 46 4.55 -8.06 12.04
C PRO A 46 3.48 -8.30 10.97
N ASP A 47 2.76 -7.24 10.59
CA ASP A 47 1.58 -7.25 9.72
C ASP A 47 1.78 -6.49 8.40
N GLY A 48 3.02 -6.08 8.08
CA GLY A 48 3.33 -5.34 6.87
C GLY A 48 4.66 -4.58 6.92
N TYR A 49 4.68 -3.37 6.38
CA TYR A 49 5.87 -2.52 6.26
C TYR A 49 5.56 -1.05 6.56
N ALA A 50 6.55 -0.32 7.07
CA ALA A 50 6.55 1.14 7.16
C ALA A 50 7.70 1.70 6.34
N LEU A 51 7.40 2.62 5.42
CA LEU A 51 8.35 3.20 4.48
C LEU A 51 8.54 4.68 4.82
N ARG A 52 9.80 5.08 5.03
CA ARG A 52 10.18 6.47 5.21
C ARG A 52 10.43 7.09 3.85
N LEU A 53 9.74 8.18 3.58
CA LEU A 53 9.80 8.93 2.34
C LEU A 53 10.28 10.38 2.61
N PRO A 54 10.81 11.07 1.58
CA PRO A 54 11.00 12.51 1.64
C PRO A 54 9.71 13.23 2.06
N ASN A 55 9.83 14.18 3.00
CA ASN A 55 8.71 15.02 3.42
C ASN A 55 8.67 16.31 2.59
N ASP A 56 8.44 16.17 1.29
CA ASP A 56 8.20 17.29 0.38
C ASP A 56 6.83 17.16 -0.30
N THR A 57 6.31 18.29 -0.81
CA THR A 57 4.97 18.38 -1.40
C THR A 57 4.75 17.36 -2.52
N ASP A 58 5.72 17.18 -3.42
CA ASP A 58 5.59 16.27 -4.56
C ASP A 58 5.48 14.81 -4.09
N THR A 59 6.31 14.42 -3.10
CA THR A 59 6.29 13.09 -2.53
C THR A 59 4.98 12.81 -1.77
N ILE A 60 4.45 13.78 -1.01
CA ILE A 60 3.17 13.63 -0.31
C ILE A 60 2.02 13.39 -1.32
N LEU A 61 1.96 14.21 -2.38
CA LEU A 61 0.90 14.11 -3.39
C LEU A 61 1.00 12.81 -4.20
N SER A 62 2.22 12.41 -4.59
CA SER A 62 2.48 11.13 -5.26
C SER A 62 2.03 9.95 -4.39
N THR A 63 2.37 9.97 -3.09
CA THR A 63 1.96 8.92 -2.14
C THR A 63 0.45 8.84 -1.99
N ALA A 64 -0.24 9.98 -1.89
CA ALA A 64 -1.70 10.01 -1.81
C ALA A 64 -2.34 9.47 -3.11
N GLY A 65 -1.79 9.82 -4.28
CA GLY A 65 -2.23 9.30 -5.58
C GLY A 65 -2.09 7.78 -5.68
N PHE A 66 -0.94 7.25 -5.25
CA PHE A 66 -0.70 5.81 -5.15
C PHE A 66 -1.78 5.12 -4.29
N ILE A 67 -2.06 5.64 -3.09
CA ILE A 67 -3.09 5.07 -2.19
C ILE A 67 -4.48 5.06 -2.87
N VAL A 68 -4.84 6.12 -3.58
CA VAL A 68 -6.14 6.22 -4.29
C VAL A 68 -6.31 5.17 -5.37
N GLN A 69 -5.22 4.79 -6.05
CA GLN A 69 -5.26 3.74 -7.07
C GLN A 69 -5.18 2.35 -6.44
N GLU A 70 -4.29 2.14 -5.48
CA GLU A 70 -4.10 0.84 -4.83
C GLU A 70 -5.32 0.39 -4.04
N ARG A 71 -6.08 1.29 -3.41
CA ARG A 71 -7.32 0.90 -2.73
C ARG A 71 -8.38 0.31 -3.67
N LYS A 72 -8.26 0.52 -4.99
CA LYS A 72 -9.11 -0.10 -6.02
C LYS A 72 -8.57 -1.49 -6.36
N CYS A 73 -7.26 -1.58 -6.59
CA CYS A 73 -6.56 -2.79 -7.00
C CYS A 73 -6.45 -3.83 -5.87
N CYS A 74 -6.05 -3.40 -4.67
CA CYS A 74 -5.73 -4.25 -3.53
C CYS A 74 -6.52 -3.77 -2.28
N PRO A 75 -7.86 -3.94 -2.25
CA PRO A 75 -8.73 -3.39 -1.20
C PRO A 75 -8.54 -4.02 0.19
N PHE A 76 -7.68 -5.03 0.31
CA PHE A 76 -7.32 -5.70 1.56
C PHE A 76 -6.14 -5.04 2.29
N ILE A 77 -5.43 -4.11 1.64
CA ILE A 77 -4.33 -3.37 2.24
C ILE A 77 -4.89 -2.21 3.07
N HIS A 78 -4.43 -2.11 4.31
CA HIS A 78 -4.63 -0.96 5.17
C HIS A 78 -3.47 0.02 5.02
N PHE A 79 -3.79 1.24 4.60
CA PHE A 79 -2.84 2.32 4.37
C PHE A 79 -2.90 3.34 5.50
N ALA A 80 -1.74 3.79 5.99
CA ALA A 80 -1.65 5.00 6.81
C ALA A 80 -0.55 5.91 6.27
N LEU A 81 -0.85 7.20 6.17
CA LEU A 81 0.09 8.25 5.82
C LEU A 81 0.29 9.14 7.05
N GLU A 82 1.53 9.25 7.52
CA GLU A 82 1.86 9.95 8.76
C GLU A 82 2.95 10.98 8.49
N LEU A 83 2.65 12.23 8.80
CA LEU A 83 3.60 13.33 8.77
C LEU A 83 4.01 13.63 10.20
N GLU A 84 5.27 13.39 10.54
CA GLU A 84 5.77 13.70 11.87
C GLU A 84 5.85 15.23 12.08
N ALA A 85 5.71 15.64 13.35
CA ALA A 85 5.77 17.05 13.74
C ALA A 85 7.11 17.70 13.37
N GLU A 86 7.14 19.04 13.36
CA GLU A 86 8.38 19.82 13.15
C GLU A 86 9.08 19.55 11.80
N ASN A 87 8.30 19.25 10.74
CA ASN A 87 8.81 18.80 9.44
C ASN A 87 9.64 17.52 9.53
N GLY A 88 9.25 16.62 10.46
CA GLY A 88 9.79 15.27 10.55
C GLY A 88 9.48 14.42 9.31
N PRO A 89 9.90 13.16 9.28
CA PRO A 89 9.74 12.29 8.11
C PRO A 89 8.27 12.04 7.74
N LEU A 90 8.06 11.75 6.45
CA LEU A 90 6.83 11.18 5.93
C LEU A 90 6.90 9.66 6.03
N TRP A 91 5.89 9.03 6.63
CA TRP A 91 5.77 7.58 6.71
C TRP A 91 4.55 7.09 5.94
N LEU A 92 4.77 6.13 5.04
CA LEU A 92 3.73 5.32 4.44
C LEU A 92 3.73 3.94 5.11
N ARG A 93 2.63 3.57 5.77
CA ARG A 93 2.44 2.22 6.32
C ARG A 93 1.51 1.41 5.43
N LEU A 94 1.96 0.21 5.07
CA LEU A 94 1.24 -0.79 4.27
C LEU A 94 1.06 -2.02 5.18
N THR A 95 -0.16 -2.27 5.62
CA THR A 95 -0.47 -3.30 6.64
C THR A 95 -1.70 -4.10 6.24
N GLY A 96 -1.98 -5.20 6.93
CA GLY A 96 -3.24 -5.90 6.73
C GLY A 96 -3.39 -7.13 7.61
N ARG A 97 -4.46 -7.89 7.39
CA ARG A 97 -4.72 -9.15 8.10
C ARG A 97 -3.67 -10.22 7.77
N ASP A 98 -3.73 -11.34 8.48
CA ASP A 98 -2.90 -12.52 8.20
C ASP A 98 -2.88 -12.88 6.70
N GLY A 99 -1.67 -13.05 6.17
CA GLY A 99 -1.43 -13.34 4.75
C GLY A 99 -1.18 -12.10 3.88
N VAL A 100 -1.44 -10.87 4.35
CA VAL A 100 -1.18 -9.65 3.57
C VAL A 100 0.31 -9.36 3.44
N LYS A 101 1.11 -9.53 4.51
CA LYS A 101 2.55 -9.27 4.48
C LYS A 101 3.29 -10.04 3.36
N PRO A 102 3.07 -11.35 3.17
CA PRO A 102 3.63 -12.08 2.02
C PRO A 102 3.24 -11.50 0.65
N VAL A 103 1.99 -11.03 0.49
CA VAL A 103 1.55 -10.36 -0.75
C VAL A 103 2.29 -9.04 -0.93
N LEU A 104 2.42 -8.23 0.12
CA LEU A 104 3.19 -6.98 0.07
C LEU A 104 4.66 -7.24 -0.31
N GLN A 105 5.27 -8.30 0.22
CA GLN A 105 6.63 -8.70 -0.15
C GLN A 105 6.72 -9.17 -1.61
N ALA A 106 5.73 -9.88 -2.12
CA ALA A 106 5.73 -10.36 -3.50
C ALA A 106 5.56 -9.22 -4.52
N GLU A 107 4.66 -8.28 -4.23
CA GLU A 107 4.32 -7.18 -5.14
C GLU A 107 5.31 -6.01 -5.05
N PHE A 108 5.82 -5.71 -3.86
CA PHE A 108 6.65 -4.53 -3.62
C PHE A 108 8.07 -4.84 -3.14
N GLY A 109 8.39 -6.09 -2.78
CA GLY A 109 9.62 -6.45 -2.09
C GLY A 109 10.92 -6.22 -2.87
N GLU A 110 10.88 -6.13 -4.20
CA GLU A 110 12.06 -5.71 -4.99
C GLU A 110 12.42 -4.22 -4.79
N HIS A 111 11.53 -3.46 -4.15
CA HIS A 111 11.67 -2.05 -3.89
C HIS A 111 11.72 -1.69 -2.39
N LEU A 112 11.72 -2.69 -1.51
CA LEU A 112 11.77 -2.54 -0.05
C LEU A 112 13.19 -2.71 0.50
#